data_AF-A0A538IE89-F1
#
_entry.id   AF-A0A538IE89-F1
#
_cell.length_a   1.000
_cell.length_b   1.000
_cell.length_c   1.000
_cell.angle_alpha   90.00
_cell.angle_beta   90.00
_cell.angle_gamma   90.00
#
_symmetry.space_group_name_H-M   'P 1'
#
loop_
_entity.id
_entity.type
_entity.pdbx_description
1 polymer ?
#
loop_
_entity_poly.entity_id
_entity_poly.type
_entity_poly.pdbx_seq_one_letter_code
_entity_poly.pdbx_strand_id
1 'polypeptide(L)'
;MTQSNIRSTICRSGWTATIRPPVAYTNDLKRKQMRVYGETGALSEYQEDHLISLELGGNPTDPRNLWPEPYPRAAEVDKIENELNAQVCSGELTLAQAQQREDDLKHTQG
;
A
#
# COMPACT_ATOMS: atom_id res chain seq x y z
N MET A 1 9.24 5.80 -8.29
CA MET A 1 8.69 7.13 -7.93
C MET A 1 9.85 8.00 -7.43
N THR A 2 9.83 9.31 -7.63
CA THR A 2 10.88 10.21 -7.10
C THR A 2 10.26 11.50 -6.56
N GLN A 3 10.96 12.19 -5.65
CA GLN A 3 10.51 13.49 -5.14
C GLN A 3 10.21 14.50 -6.26
N SER A 4 10.97 14.44 -7.35
CA SER A 4 10.84 15.38 -8.48
C SER A 4 9.56 15.17 -9.31
N ASN A 5 8.95 13.98 -9.27
CA ASN A 5 7.80 13.66 -10.12
C ASN A 5 6.47 13.53 -9.38
N ILE A 6 6.44 13.65 -8.04
CA ILE A 6 5.22 13.47 -7.22
C ILE A 6 4.03 14.34 -7.67
N ARG A 7 4.30 15.55 -8.18
CA ARG A 7 3.28 16.49 -8.67
C ARG A 7 2.58 16.02 -9.95
N SER A 8 3.24 15.16 -10.72
CA SER A 8 2.71 14.55 -11.94
C SER A 8 2.14 13.15 -11.72
N THR A 9 2.32 12.58 -10.53
CA THR A 9 1.97 11.20 -10.17
C THR A 9 1.09 11.18 -8.92
N ILE A 10 1.63 10.83 -7.75
CA ILE A 10 0.89 10.54 -6.51
C ILE A 10 0.10 11.73 -5.96
N CYS A 11 0.43 12.96 -6.32
CA CYS A 11 -0.33 14.16 -5.94
C CYS A 11 -1.40 14.55 -6.97
N ARG A 12 -1.61 13.75 -8.02
CA ARG A 12 -2.73 13.92 -8.96
C ARG A 12 -3.88 13.02 -8.53
N SER A 13 -5.05 13.64 -8.36
CA SER A 13 -6.29 12.90 -8.10
C SER A 13 -6.51 11.81 -9.15
N GLY A 14 -6.84 10.60 -8.69
CA GLY A 14 -7.07 9.43 -9.53
C GLY A 14 -5.81 8.70 -10.02
N TRP A 15 -4.60 9.15 -9.67
CA TRP A 15 -3.36 8.50 -10.14
C TRP A 15 -3.28 7.03 -9.75
N THR A 16 -3.57 6.67 -8.50
CA THR A 16 -3.47 5.25 -8.07
C THR A 16 -4.42 4.35 -8.85
N ALA A 17 -5.60 4.84 -9.24
CA ALA A 17 -6.54 4.08 -10.06
C ALA A 17 -5.99 3.70 -11.45
N THR A 18 -5.00 4.45 -11.99
CA THR A 18 -4.39 4.15 -13.30
C THR A 18 -3.31 3.07 -13.22
N ILE A 19 -2.75 2.82 -12.03
CA ILE A 19 -1.66 1.87 -11.82
C ILE A 19 -2.04 0.67 -10.95
N ARG A 20 -3.24 0.68 -10.34
CA ARG A 20 -3.72 -0.45 -9.52
C ARG A 20 -3.74 -1.74 -10.35
N PRO A 21 -3.21 -2.85 -9.82
CA PRO A 21 -3.27 -4.13 -10.51
C PRO A 21 -4.72 -4.60 -10.67
N PRO A 22 -5.01 -5.44 -11.69
CA PRO A 22 -6.33 -6.06 -11.81
C PRO A 22 -6.68 -6.90 -10.57
N VAL A 23 -7.96 -6.87 -10.17
CA VAL A 23 -8.45 -7.66 -9.01
C VAL A 23 -8.17 -9.16 -9.15
N ALA A 24 -8.17 -9.69 -10.37
CA ALA A 24 -7.81 -11.08 -10.63
C ALA A 24 -6.37 -11.40 -10.20
N TYR A 25 -5.42 -10.49 -10.48
CA TYR A 25 -4.03 -10.64 -10.08
C TYR A 25 -3.89 -10.69 -8.56
N THR A 26 -4.49 -9.71 -7.87
CA THR A 26 -4.36 -9.60 -6.40
C THR A 26 -5.07 -10.74 -5.69
N ASN A 27 -6.23 -11.20 -6.15
CA ASN A 27 -6.90 -12.36 -5.57
C ASN A 27 -6.10 -13.66 -5.73
N ASP A 28 -5.44 -13.86 -6.87
CA ASP A 28 -4.61 -15.03 -7.11
C ASP A 28 -3.35 -15.02 -6.24
N LEU A 29 -2.73 -13.85 -6.06
CA LEU A 29 -1.57 -13.68 -5.18
C LEU A 29 -1.96 -13.89 -3.70
N LYS A 30 -3.01 -13.23 -3.24
CA LYS A 30 -3.54 -13.35 -1.87
C LYS A 30 -3.81 -14.80 -1.49
N ARG A 31 -4.47 -15.56 -2.38
CA ARG A 31 -4.77 -16.99 -2.15
C ARG A 31 -3.50 -17.83 -1.98
N LYS A 32 -2.42 -17.51 -2.71
CA LYS A 32 -1.13 -18.21 -2.57
C LYS A 32 -0.46 -17.82 -1.27
N GLN A 33 -0.39 -16.53 -0.96
CA GLN A 33 0.28 -16.02 0.24
C GLN A 33 -0.40 -16.46 1.53
N MET A 34 -1.74 -16.44 1.59
CA MET A 34 -2.49 -16.96 2.75
C MET A 34 -2.10 -18.42 3.07
N ARG A 35 -1.88 -19.27 2.06
CA ARG A 35 -1.40 -20.65 2.28
C ARG A 35 0.02 -20.70 2.82
N VAL A 36 0.89 -19.78 2.38
CA VAL A 36 2.28 -19.69 2.84
C VAL A 36 2.35 -19.19 4.28
N TYR A 37 1.49 -18.24 4.64
CA TYR A 37 1.43 -17.65 5.99
C TYR A 37 0.58 -18.46 6.98
N GLY A 38 -0.16 -19.45 6.50
CA GLY A 38 -1.02 -20.29 7.34
C GLY A 38 -2.35 -19.64 7.71
N GLU A 39 -2.76 -18.60 6.96
CA GLU A 39 -4.05 -17.92 7.14
C GLU A 39 -5.21 -18.82 6.69
N THR A 40 -6.20 -18.99 7.57
CA THR A 40 -7.34 -19.89 7.35
C THR A 40 -8.67 -19.18 7.09
N GLY A 41 -8.70 -17.84 7.17
CA GLY A 41 -9.90 -17.06 6.96
C GLY A 41 -10.37 -17.00 5.50
N ALA A 42 -11.53 -16.40 5.27
CA ALA A 42 -12.06 -16.15 3.95
C ALA A 42 -11.25 -15.07 3.23
N LEU A 43 -11.10 -15.17 1.90
CA LEU A 43 -10.33 -14.20 1.09
C LEU A 43 -10.82 -12.74 1.23
N SER A 44 -12.09 -12.55 1.61
CA SER A 44 -12.73 -11.26 1.87
C SER A 44 -12.38 -10.65 3.22
N GLU A 45 -11.83 -11.43 4.15
CA GLU A 45 -11.37 -10.96 5.46
C GLU A 45 -9.99 -10.31 5.39
N TYR A 46 -9.36 -10.33 4.21
CA TYR A 46 -8.02 -9.81 3.97
C TYR A 46 -8.01 -8.86 2.76
N GLN A 47 -7.24 -7.78 2.87
CA GLN A 47 -6.83 -6.91 1.78
C GLN A 47 -5.53 -7.44 1.19
N GLU A 48 -5.35 -7.38 -0.14
CA GLU A 48 -4.01 -7.55 -0.71
C GLU A 48 -3.33 -6.18 -0.65
N ASP A 49 -2.53 -5.98 0.37
CA ASP A 49 -2.03 -4.66 0.79
C ASP A 49 -0.58 -4.42 0.36
N HIS A 50 -0.17 -3.15 0.26
CA HIS A 50 1.12 -2.72 -0.28
C HIS A 50 2.11 -2.24 0.79
N LEU A 51 3.38 -2.68 0.81
CA LEU A 51 4.34 -2.33 1.91
C LEU A 51 4.57 -0.84 1.94
N ILE A 52 4.86 -0.33 0.76
CA ILE A 52 4.71 1.07 0.45
C ILE A 52 3.45 1.19 -0.41
N SER A 53 2.49 1.97 0.05
CA SER A 53 1.25 2.27 -0.65
C SER A 53 1.50 2.80 -2.05
N LEU A 54 0.53 2.61 -2.94
CA LEU A 54 0.55 3.26 -4.26
C LEU A 54 0.54 4.79 -4.15
N GLU A 55 0.00 5.32 -3.06
CA GLU A 55 -0.04 6.74 -2.75
C GLU A 55 1.32 7.30 -2.36
N LEU A 56 2.24 6.45 -1.89
CA LEU A 56 3.65 6.78 -1.69
C LEU A 56 4.55 6.14 -2.75
N GLY A 57 3.96 5.72 -3.88
CA GLY A 57 4.68 5.28 -5.07
C GLY A 57 5.31 3.90 -4.98
N GLY A 58 4.77 3.02 -4.12
CA GLY A 58 5.14 1.62 -4.09
C GLY A 58 4.79 0.86 -5.36
N ASN A 59 5.31 -0.35 -5.47
CA ASN A 59 5.17 -1.16 -6.67
C ASN A 59 3.79 -1.83 -6.71
N PRO A 60 3.03 -1.72 -7.83
CA PRO A 60 1.69 -2.27 -7.91
C PRO A 60 1.62 -3.79 -7.93
N THR A 61 2.69 -4.49 -8.32
CA THR A 61 2.65 -5.93 -8.59
C THR A 61 3.77 -6.73 -7.95
N ASP A 62 4.84 -6.10 -7.45
CA ASP A 62 5.94 -6.83 -6.82
C ASP A 62 5.46 -7.58 -5.57
N PRO A 63 5.52 -8.92 -5.52
CA PRO A 63 5.09 -9.69 -4.36
C PRO A 63 5.84 -9.37 -3.06
N ARG A 64 7.02 -8.73 -3.14
CA ARG A 64 7.77 -8.25 -1.98
C ARG A 64 7.19 -6.97 -1.38
N ASN A 65 6.37 -6.26 -2.16
CA ASN A 65 5.61 -5.10 -1.75
C ASN A 65 4.15 -5.47 -1.48
N LEU A 66 3.79 -6.75 -1.36
CA LEU A 66 2.39 -7.20 -1.26
C LEU A 66 2.20 -8.30 -0.20
N TRP A 67 1.16 -8.21 0.63
CA TRP A 67 0.72 -9.32 1.50
C TRP A 67 -0.78 -9.28 1.80
N PRO A 68 -1.38 -10.43 2.23
CA PRO A 68 -2.70 -10.46 2.83
C PRO A 68 -2.71 -9.76 4.20
N GLU A 69 -3.22 -8.54 4.27
CA GLU A 69 -3.45 -7.83 5.53
C GLU A 69 -4.88 -8.07 6.04
N PRO A 70 -5.08 -8.54 7.28
CA PRO A 70 -6.41 -8.80 7.80
C PRO A 70 -7.19 -7.49 8.08
N TYR A 71 -8.50 -7.53 7.86
CA TYR A 71 -9.42 -6.54 8.41
C TYR A 71 -9.64 -6.76 9.91
N PRO A 72 -9.89 -5.70 10.71
CA PRO A 72 -10.09 -4.30 10.30
C PRO A 72 -8.80 -3.49 10.10
N ARG A 73 -7.64 -4.06 10.46
CA ARG A 73 -6.35 -3.34 10.46
C ARG A 73 -6.01 -2.69 9.11
N ALA A 74 -6.22 -3.38 7.99
CA ALA A 74 -5.99 -2.80 6.66
C ALA A 74 -6.71 -1.44 6.48
N ALA A 75 -7.97 -1.33 6.93
CA ALA A 75 -8.74 -0.09 6.84
C ALA A 75 -8.28 1.01 7.83
N GLU A 76 -7.58 0.65 8.90
CA GLU A 76 -6.96 1.61 9.83
C GLU A 76 -5.67 2.17 9.23
N VAL A 77 -4.85 1.31 8.64
CA VAL A 77 -3.59 1.69 8.00
C VAL A 77 -3.83 2.54 6.75
N ASP A 78 -4.86 2.22 5.95
CA ASP A 78 -5.30 3.05 4.81
C ASP A 78 -5.48 4.53 5.19
N LYS A 79 -5.99 4.83 6.40
CA LYS A 79 -6.17 6.23 6.85
C LYS A 79 -4.82 6.92 7.06
N ILE A 80 -3.85 6.21 7.62
CA ILE A 80 -2.51 6.74 7.87
C ILE A 80 -1.79 6.95 6.53
N GLU A 81 -1.97 6.07 5.56
CA GLU A 81 -1.42 6.24 4.21
C GLU A 81 -1.95 7.50 3.51
N ASN A 82 -3.26 7.76 3.61
CA ASN A 82 -3.87 8.99 3.09
C ASN A 82 -3.28 10.25 3.75
N GLU A 83 -3.06 10.22 5.07
CA GLU A 83 -2.45 11.34 5.81
C GLU A 83 -0.99 11.57 5.37
N LEU A 84 -0.21 10.50 5.19
CA LEU A 84 1.17 10.60 4.71
C LEU A 84 1.23 11.14 3.28
N ASN A 85 0.35 10.69 2.38
CA ASN A 85 0.25 11.25 1.03
C ASN A 85 -0.07 12.75 1.06
N ALA A 86 -1.03 13.15 1.90
CA ALA A 86 -1.41 14.56 2.06
C ALA A 86 -0.21 15.40 2.52
N GLN A 87 0.58 14.92 3.49
CA GLN A 87 1.80 15.60 3.96
C GLN A 87 2.89 15.69 2.87
N VAL A 88 3.06 14.65 2.05
CA VAL A 88 3.97 14.69 0.90
C VAL A 88 3.50 15.71 -0.14
N CYS A 89 2.20 15.76 -0.40
CA CYS A 89 1.60 16.66 -1.37
C CYS A 89 1.46 18.10 -0.85
N SER A 90 1.42 18.35 0.46
CA SER A 90 1.56 19.70 1.02
C SER A 90 3.03 20.16 1.06
N GLY A 91 3.97 19.21 1.04
CA GLY A 91 5.41 19.48 1.15
C GLY A 91 5.93 19.48 2.58
N GLU A 92 5.10 19.10 3.56
CA GLU A 92 5.50 18.90 4.96
C GLU A 92 6.47 17.72 5.12
N LEU A 93 6.32 16.69 4.28
CA LEU A 93 7.24 15.57 4.20
C LEU A 93 7.84 15.42 2.81
N THR A 94 9.08 14.90 2.77
CA THR A 94 9.61 14.29 1.56
C THR A 94 8.99 12.91 1.34
N LEU A 95 8.96 12.47 0.08
CA LEU A 95 8.53 11.13 -0.30
C LEU A 95 9.29 10.05 0.49
N ALA A 96 10.62 10.19 0.62
CA ALA A 96 11.45 9.22 1.32
C ALA A 96 11.11 9.14 2.82
N GLN A 97 10.82 10.26 3.47
CA GLN A 97 10.39 10.27 4.88
C GLN A 97 9.03 9.59 5.06
N ALA A 98 8.09 9.84 4.16
CA ALA A 98 6.77 9.20 4.24
C ALA A 98 6.87 7.69 4.01
N GLN A 99 7.67 7.25 3.04
CA GLN A 99 7.93 5.83 2.78
C GLN A 99 8.56 5.14 3.99
N GLN A 100 9.54 5.77 4.65
CA GLN A 100 10.15 5.21 5.86
C GLN A 100 9.13 5.09 7.00
N ARG A 101 8.27 6.10 7.20
CA ARG A 101 7.23 6.05 8.23
C ARG A 101 6.21 4.93 7.99
N GLU A 102 5.81 4.73 6.74
CA GLU A 102 4.90 3.65 6.36
C GLU A 102 5.56 2.28 6.60
N ASP A 103 6.80 2.11 6.17
CA ASP A 103 7.58 0.89 6.40
C ASP A 103 7.72 0.57 7.89
N ASP A 104 8.09 1.56 8.70
CA ASP A 104 8.22 1.42 10.16
C ASP A 104 6.88 1.05 10.80
N LEU A 105 5.78 1.69 10.39
CA LEU A 105 4.43 1.42 10.88
C LEU A 105 4.02 -0.04 10.61
N LYS A 106 4.26 -0.51 9.39
CA LYS A 106 3.86 -1.86 8.95
C LYS A 106 4.73 -2.95 9.57
N HIS A 107 6.00 -2.69 9.87
CA HIS A 107 6.89 -3.63 10.57
C HIS A 107 6.74 -3.65 12.09
N THR A 108 6.38 -2.53 12.73
CA THR A 108 6.33 -2.42 14.20
C THR A 108 4.96 -2.73 14.79
N GLN A 109 3.91 -2.66 13.97
CA GLN A 109 2.54 -2.89 14.42
C GLN A 109 1.90 -4.14 13.78
N GLY A 110 2.67 -4.93 13.02
CA GLY A 110 2.27 -6.20 12.41
C GLY A 110 2.80 -7.40 13.19
#